data_AF-A0A7W7LGL1-F1
#
_entry.id   AF-A0A7W7LGL1-F1
#
_cell.length_a   1.000
_cell.length_b   1.000
_cell.length_c   1.000
_cell.angle_alpha   90.00
_cell.angle_beta   90.00
_cell.angle_gamma   90.00
#
_symmetry.space_group_name_H-M   'P 1'
#
loop_
_entity.id
_entity.type
_entity.pdbx_description
1 polymer ?
#
loop_
_entity_poly.entity_id
_entity_poly.type
_entity_poly.pdbx_seq_one_letter_code
_entity_poly.pdbx_strand_id
1 'polypeptide(L)'
;MRTPVFELHIQPMFRATDRDHMAFAVDLWDYDAVVAQADDILARLESDMPPVAGGGPWPDEWIELFRRWKNGARKRLELGTAQYAFNRTATAVTVTATGTFPAAGYEGWLQLADESDTAKTYVLYFEPPDTPATGTPEAFTVKERYRPADTRSVFVRDVTGVRQLH
;
A
#
# COMPACT_ATOMS: atom_id res chain seq x y z
N MET A 1 -4.56 12.35 15.75
CA MET A 1 -3.49 11.54 15.13
C MET A 1 -4.13 10.64 14.09
N ARG A 2 -3.52 10.44 12.91
CA ARG A 2 -4.05 9.55 11.86
C ARG A 2 -4.08 8.10 12.36
N THR A 3 -5.08 7.33 11.95
CA THR A 3 -5.13 5.89 12.14
C THR A 3 -4.02 5.21 11.33
N PRO A 4 -3.13 4.41 11.94
CA PRO A 4 -2.10 3.70 11.22
C PRO A 4 -2.71 2.73 10.19
N VAL A 5 -2.07 2.64 9.02
CA VAL A 5 -2.49 1.78 7.90
C VAL A 5 -1.33 0.88 7.52
N PHE A 6 -1.57 -0.41 7.36
CA PHE A 6 -0.53 -1.41 7.16
C PHE A 6 0.42 -1.07 6.00
N GLU A 7 -0.09 -0.95 4.78
CA GLU A 7 0.72 -0.75 3.56
C GLU A 7 1.47 0.59 3.56
N LEU A 8 0.96 1.60 4.27
CA LEU A 8 1.54 2.95 4.31
C LEU A 8 2.51 3.17 5.47
N HIS A 9 2.24 2.55 6.62
CA HIS A 9 2.88 2.91 7.88
C HIS A 9 3.58 1.73 8.56
N ILE A 10 3.15 0.49 8.33
CA ILE A 10 3.68 -0.70 9.01
C ILE A 10 4.60 -1.50 8.10
N GLN A 11 4.11 -1.90 6.93
CA GLN A 11 4.87 -2.66 5.95
C GLN A 11 6.22 -1.99 5.61
N PRO A 12 6.31 -0.66 5.38
CA PRO A 12 7.59 -0.03 5.06
C PRO A 12 8.62 -0.03 6.19
N MET A 13 8.21 -0.24 7.46
CA MET A 13 9.14 -0.36 8.59
C MET A 13 9.88 -1.69 8.60
N PHE A 14 9.28 -2.74 8.02
CA PHE A 14 9.95 -4.01 7.76
C PHE A 14 10.77 -3.91 6.48
N ARG A 15 12.09 -3.94 6.59
CA ARG A 15 12.96 -3.88 5.41
C ARG A 15 12.89 -5.20 4.66
N ALA A 16 13.27 -5.17 3.38
CA ALA A 16 13.37 -6.39 2.57
C ALA A 16 14.24 -7.47 3.24
N THR A 17 15.37 -7.07 3.83
CA THR A 17 16.24 -7.98 4.59
C THR A 17 15.58 -8.54 5.85
N ASP A 18 14.74 -7.77 6.55
CA ASP A 18 13.99 -8.28 7.71
C ASP A 18 12.99 -9.34 7.27
N ARG A 19 12.26 -9.08 6.17
CA ARG A 19 11.34 -10.04 5.57
C ARG A 19 12.06 -11.32 5.14
N ASP A 20 13.21 -11.21 4.46
CA ASP A 20 13.98 -12.36 4.01
C ASP A 20 14.47 -13.22 5.20
N HIS A 21 14.95 -12.58 6.26
CA HIS A 21 15.35 -13.28 7.47
C HIS A 21 14.18 -13.94 8.20
N MET A 22 12.98 -13.37 8.13
CA MET A 22 11.79 -13.89 8.80
C MET A 22 10.96 -14.84 7.94
N ALA A 23 11.26 -14.99 6.66
CA ALA A 23 10.49 -15.80 5.70
C ALA A 23 10.31 -17.28 6.13
N PHE A 24 11.13 -17.79 7.05
CA PHE A 24 10.97 -19.13 7.63
C PHE A 24 9.81 -19.25 8.63
N ALA A 25 9.31 -18.13 9.16
CA ALA A 25 8.28 -18.09 10.21
C ALA A 25 7.08 -17.22 9.83
N VAL A 26 7.31 -16.07 9.20
CA VAL A 26 6.27 -15.11 8.83
C VAL A 26 6.72 -14.25 7.65
N ASP A 27 5.84 -14.07 6.68
CA ASP A 27 6.05 -13.04 5.67
C ASP A 27 5.64 -11.69 6.26
N LEU A 28 6.65 -10.87 6.63
CA LEU A 28 6.44 -9.55 7.25
C LEU A 28 5.76 -8.53 6.33
N TRP A 29 5.59 -8.82 5.04
CA TRP A 29 4.85 -7.99 4.10
C TRP A 29 3.47 -8.55 3.75
N ASP A 30 3.13 -9.74 4.25
CA ASP A 30 1.77 -10.27 4.15
C ASP A 30 0.94 -9.80 5.33
N TYR A 31 -0.10 -9.03 5.03
CA TYR A 31 -0.98 -8.47 6.06
C TYR A 31 -1.58 -9.56 6.95
N ASP A 32 -2.10 -10.64 6.37
CA ASP A 32 -2.83 -11.66 7.12
C ASP A 32 -1.87 -12.43 8.04
N ALA A 33 -0.65 -12.74 7.57
CA ALA A 33 0.41 -13.34 8.36
C ALA A 33 0.86 -12.43 9.53
N VAL A 34 1.07 -11.13 9.27
CA VAL A 34 1.44 -10.16 10.32
C VAL A 34 0.32 -10.01 11.34
N VAL A 35 -0.93 -9.96 10.91
CA VAL A 35 -2.11 -9.89 11.80
C VAL A 35 -2.21 -11.13 12.68
N ALA A 36 -1.97 -12.32 12.11
CA ALA A 36 -2.01 -13.59 12.84
C ALA A 36 -0.93 -13.70 13.92
N GLN A 37 0.23 -13.07 13.71
CA GLN A 37 1.38 -13.12 14.64
C GLN A 37 1.65 -11.78 15.35
N ALA A 38 0.70 -10.84 15.34
CA ALA A 38 0.96 -9.47 15.75
C ALA A 38 1.43 -9.33 17.20
N ASP A 39 0.95 -10.19 18.11
CA ASP A 39 1.37 -10.17 19.52
C ASP A 39 2.81 -10.67 19.69
N ASP A 40 3.18 -11.76 19.02
CA ASP A 40 4.54 -12.30 19.05
C ASP A 40 5.55 -11.33 18.39
N ILE A 41 5.15 -10.71 17.28
CA ILE A 41 5.95 -9.68 16.62
C ILE A 41 6.18 -8.51 17.58
N LEU A 42 5.14 -7.98 18.23
CA LEU A 42 5.31 -6.87 19.19
C LEU A 42 6.25 -7.25 20.33
N ALA A 43 6.10 -8.45 20.92
CA ALA A 43 6.96 -8.91 22.00
C ALA A 43 8.43 -8.98 21.59
N ARG A 44 8.72 -9.37 20.33
CA ARG A 44 10.08 -9.37 19.78
C ARG A 44 10.62 -7.98 19.52
N LEU A 45 9.78 -7.09 18.99
CA LEU A 45 10.13 -5.69 18.74
C LEU A 45 10.47 -4.94 20.04
N GLU A 46 9.76 -5.23 21.13
CA GLU A 46 10.03 -4.67 22.47
C GLU A 46 11.29 -5.24 23.14
N SER A 47 11.81 -6.35 22.64
CA SER A 47 12.90 -7.11 23.26
C SER A 47 14.22 -6.90 22.53
N ASP A 48 14.35 -7.45 21.32
CA ASP A 48 15.65 -7.64 20.67
C ASP A 48 15.62 -7.63 19.13
N MET A 49 14.46 -7.40 18.52
CA MET A 49 14.30 -7.44 17.07
C MET A 49 13.88 -6.08 16.48
N PRO A 50 14.31 -5.76 15.25
CA PRO A 50 15.41 -6.41 14.53
C PRO A 50 16.73 -6.29 15.34
N PRO A 51 17.68 -7.22 15.17
CA PRO A 51 18.91 -7.19 15.93
C PRO A 51 19.77 -5.99 15.50
N VAL A 52 20.69 -5.54 16.36
CA VAL A 52 21.58 -4.40 16.07
C VAL A 52 22.39 -4.62 14.79
N ALA A 53 22.96 -5.83 14.61
CA ALA A 53 23.68 -6.19 13.39
C ALA A 53 22.77 -6.22 12.15
N GLY A 54 21.48 -6.44 12.36
CA GLY A 54 20.47 -6.38 11.33
C GLY A 54 20.02 -4.95 11.04
N GLY A 55 20.36 -3.93 11.85
CA GLY A 55 19.91 -2.54 11.71
C GLY A 55 18.71 -2.16 12.58
N GLY A 56 18.46 -2.90 13.66
CA GLY A 56 17.63 -2.44 14.78
C GLY A 56 18.46 -2.02 16.01
N PRO A 57 17.87 -2.02 17.22
CA PRO A 57 16.44 -2.19 17.48
C PRO A 57 15.60 -1.09 16.81
N TRP A 58 14.31 -1.32 16.66
CA TRP A 58 13.41 -0.24 16.26
C TRP A 58 13.39 0.86 17.34
N PRO A 59 13.28 2.14 16.94
CA PRO A 59 13.07 3.21 17.90
C PRO A 59 11.67 3.12 18.53
N ASP A 60 11.51 3.65 19.74
CA ASP A 60 10.28 3.53 20.54
C ASP A 60 9.03 4.01 19.78
N GLU A 61 9.15 5.06 18.96
CA GLU A 61 8.04 5.58 18.16
C GLU A 61 7.54 4.59 17.09
N TRP A 62 8.41 3.74 16.55
CA TRP A 62 8.02 2.69 15.59
C TRP A 62 7.31 1.54 16.30
N ILE A 63 7.82 1.15 17.47
CA ILE A 63 7.19 0.15 18.34
C ILE A 63 5.79 0.62 18.74
N GLU A 64 5.65 1.88 19.14
CA GLU A 64 4.36 2.46 19.51
C GLU A 64 3.42 2.59 18.31
N LEU A 65 3.93 2.91 17.12
CA LEU A 65 3.13 2.92 15.89
C LEU A 65 2.58 1.52 15.57
N PHE A 66 3.41 0.48 15.70
CA PHE A 66 2.98 -0.91 15.54
C PHE A 66 1.96 -1.31 16.61
N ARG A 67 2.21 -0.98 17.89
CA ARG A 67 1.28 -1.23 19.01
C ARG A 67 -0.09 -0.62 18.74
N ARG A 68 -0.13 0.65 18.30
CA ARG A 68 -1.37 1.37 17.97
C ARG A 68 -2.11 0.72 16.81
N TRP A 69 -1.41 0.32 15.75
CA TRP A 69 -2.03 -0.38 14.63
C TRP A 69 -2.63 -1.72 15.07
N LYS A 70 -1.84 -2.54 15.79
CA LYS A 70 -2.24 -3.86 16.30
C LYS A 70 -3.49 -3.81 17.18
N ASN A 71 -3.53 -2.83 18.09
CA ASN A 71 -4.59 -2.69 19.08
C ASN A 71 -5.82 -1.93 18.54
N GLY A 72 -5.69 -1.26 17.40
CA GLY A 72 -6.79 -0.61 16.70
C GLY A 72 -7.51 -1.55 15.73
N ALA A 73 -8.10 -0.97 14.68
CA ALA A 73 -8.81 -1.71 13.64
C ALA A 73 -7.90 -2.52 12.70
N ARG A 74 -6.58 -2.49 12.90
CA ARG A 74 -5.57 -3.08 11.99
C ARG A 74 -5.81 -2.65 10.55
N LYS A 75 -6.08 -1.36 10.36
CA LYS A 75 -6.48 -0.80 9.06
C LYS A 75 -5.46 -1.15 7.97
N ARG A 76 -5.97 -1.49 6.78
CA ARG A 76 -5.20 -1.77 5.56
C ARG A 76 -5.81 -1.07 4.36
N LEU A 77 -5.02 -0.92 3.31
CA LEU A 77 -5.52 -0.52 1.99
C LEU A 77 -6.21 -1.70 1.32
N GLU A 78 -7.22 -1.37 0.53
CA GLU A 78 -7.92 -2.30 -0.33
C GLU A 78 -7.48 -2.07 -1.78
N LEU A 79 -7.51 -3.12 -2.60
CA LEU A 79 -7.38 -2.94 -4.04
C LEU A 79 -8.70 -2.42 -4.60
N GLY A 80 -8.63 -1.33 -5.36
CA GLY A 80 -9.80 -0.76 -5.99
C GLY A 80 -10.23 -1.51 -7.26
N THR A 81 -11.27 -0.99 -7.89
CA THR A 81 -11.69 -1.36 -9.24
C THR A 81 -12.04 -0.09 -10.02
N ALA A 82 -11.67 -0.04 -11.30
CA ALA A 82 -11.90 1.14 -12.12
C ALA A 82 -11.94 0.80 -13.62
N GLN A 83 -12.46 1.74 -14.40
CA GLN A 83 -12.14 1.86 -15.81
C GLN A 83 -10.88 2.71 -15.97
N TYR A 84 -9.99 2.28 -16.88
CA TYR A 84 -8.70 2.92 -17.07
C TYR A 84 -8.60 3.56 -18.46
N ALA A 85 -7.99 4.74 -18.50
CA ALA A 85 -7.63 5.42 -19.73
C ALA A 85 -6.15 5.81 -19.70
N PHE A 86 -5.45 5.52 -20.79
CA PHE A 86 -4.09 5.96 -21.04
C PHE A 86 -4.10 7.05 -22.12
N ASN A 87 -3.50 8.20 -21.84
CA ASN A 87 -3.40 9.30 -22.79
C ASN A 87 -1.98 9.85 -22.84
N ARG A 88 -1.38 9.89 -24.03
CA ARG A 88 -0.10 10.55 -24.30
C ARG A 88 -0.31 11.77 -25.17
N THR A 89 0.15 12.91 -24.67
CA THR A 89 0.21 14.19 -25.39
C THR A 89 1.67 14.66 -25.50
N ALA A 90 1.90 15.77 -26.23
CA ALA A 90 3.22 16.37 -26.31
C ALA A 90 3.78 16.85 -24.95
N THR A 91 2.93 17.09 -23.94
CA THR A 91 3.33 17.66 -22.65
C THR A 91 3.26 16.67 -21.48
N ALA A 92 2.61 15.52 -21.66
CA ALA A 92 2.47 14.51 -20.62
C ALA A 92 1.98 13.16 -21.13
N VAL A 93 2.31 12.13 -20.36
CA VAL A 93 1.53 10.90 -20.29
C VAL A 93 0.65 10.94 -19.05
N THR A 94 -0.61 10.51 -19.16
CA THR A 94 -1.57 10.42 -18.06
C THR A 94 -2.21 9.05 -18.03
N VAL A 95 -2.21 8.42 -16.86
CA VAL A 95 -3.06 7.26 -16.55
C VAL A 95 -4.21 7.76 -15.70
N THR A 96 -5.44 7.54 -16.14
CA THR A 96 -6.66 7.92 -15.41
C THR A 96 -7.41 6.68 -15.01
N ALA A 97 -7.83 6.61 -13.75
CA ALA A 97 -8.77 5.61 -13.25
C ALA A 97 -10.07 6.31 -12.82
N THR A 98 -11.19 5.81 -13.30
CA THR A 98 -12.54 6.31 -12.97
C THR A 98 -13.40 5.18 -12.48
N GLY A 99 -14.32 5.46 -11.57
CA GLY A 99 -15.28 4.48 -11.09
C GLY A 99 -16.13 5.04 -9.96
N THR A 100 -16.66 4.15 -9.15
CA THR A 100 -17.41 4.48 -7.93
C THR A 100 -16.74 3.75 -6.77
N PHE A 101 -16.56 4.44 -5.65
CA PHE A 101 -16.02 3.82 -4.45
C PHE A 101 -16.95 2.72 -3.90
N PRO A 102 -16.47 1.82 -3.01
CA PRO A 102 -17.32 0.81 -2.38
C PRO A 102 -18.39 1.40 -1.46
N ALA A 103 -18.06 2.47 -0.73
CA ALA A 103 -18.94 3.20 0.17
C ALA A 103 -18.53 4.68 0.26
N ALA A 104 -19.34 5.49 0.94
CA ALA A 104 -18.98 6.87 1.26
C ALA A 104 -17.71 6.94 2.13
N GLY A 105 -16.95 8.02 1.99
CA GLY A 105 -15.76 8.30 2.80
C GLY A 105 -14.50 7.51 2.42
N TYR A 106 -14.54 6.68 1.39
CA TYR A 106 -13.34 6.08 0.82
C TYR A 106 -12.49 7.12 0.09
N GLU A 107 -11.18 7.00 0.23
CA GLU A 107 -10.21 7.72 -0.59
C GLU A 107 -9.52 6.75 -1.56
N GLY A 108 -8.94 7.25 -2.64
CA GLY A 108 -8.24 6.39 -3.60
C GLY A 108 -7.19 7.12 -4.42
N TRP A 109 -6.20 6.36 -4.88
CA TRP A 109 -5.11 6.87 -5.72
C TRP A 109 -4.44 5.73 -6.49
N LEU A 110 -3.66 6.11 -7.50
CA LEU A 110 -2.77 5.20 -8.21
C LEU A 110 -1.37 5.32 -7.60
N GLN A 111 -0.88 4.27 -6.96
CA GLN A 111 0.47 4.22 -6.41
C GLN A 111 1.41 3.59 -7.43
N LEU A 112 2.54 4.21 -7.73
CA LEU A 112 3.63 3.52 -8.43
C LEU A 112 4.22 2.47 -7.49
N ALA A 113 4.06 1.19 -7.83
CA ALA A 113 4.50 0.07 -7.00
C ALA A 113 5.79 -0.56 -7.50
N ASP A 114 6.00 -0.57 -8.81
CA ASP A 114 7.24 -1.07 -9.41
C ASP A 114 7.61 -0.23 -10.64
N GLU A 115 8.92 -0.03 -10.83
CA GLU A 115 9.48 0.69 -11.95
C GLU A 115 10.77 0.01 -12.39
N SER A 116 10.82 -0.36 -13.67
CA SER A 116 12.01 -0.88 -14.34
C SER A 116 12.37 0.00 -15.54
N ASP A 117 13.45 -0.34 -16.23
CA ASP A 117 13.87 0.33 -17.45
C ASP A 117 12.85 0.19 -18.59
N THR A 118 11.97 -0.82 -18.53
CA THR A 118 11.02 -1.14 -19.61
C THR A 118 9.56 -0.98 -19.21
N ALA A 119 9.24 -0.93 -17.92
CA ALA A 119 7.86 -0.91 -17.45
C ALA A 119 7.64 -0.07 -16.19
N LYS A 120 6.42 0.44 -16.04
CA LYS A 120 5.86 0.96 -14.79
C LYS A 120 4.63 0.16 -14.41
N THR A 121 4.53 -0.23 -13.14
CA THR A 121 3.35 -0.89 -12.58
C THR A 121 2.74 0.00 -11.51
N TYR A 122 1.53 0.48 -11.78
CA TYR A 122 0.71 1.18 -10.80
C TYR A 122 -0.24 0.21 -10.09
N VAL A 123 -0.60 0.52 -8.85
CA VAL A 123 -1.63 -0.19 -8.09
C VAL A 123 -2.73 0.82 -7.75
N LEU A 124 -3.98 0.47 -8.03
CA LEU A 124 -5.13 1.24 -7.56
C LEU A 124 -5.43 0.85 -6.12
N TYR A 125 -5.11 1.74 -5.18
CA TYR A 125 -5.47 1.56 -3.77
C TYR A 125 -6.68 2.39 -3.41
N PHE A 126 -7.51 1.81 -2.55
CA PHE A 126 -8.59 2.45 -1.83
C PHE A 126 -8.29 2.39 -0.33
N GLU A 127 -8.43 3.53 0.35
CA GLU A 127 -8.35 3.60 1.80
C GLU A 127 -9.78 3.73 2.37
N PRO A 128 -10.23 2.76 3.20
CA PRO A 128 -11.53 2.88 3.86
C PRO A 128 -11.51 4.03 4.89
N PRO A 129 -12.65 4.67 5.19
CA PRO A 129 -12.72 5.67 6.25
C PRO A 129 -12.45 5.03 7.63
N ASP A 130 -11.93 5.81 8.57
CA ASP A 130 -11.66 5.33 9.95
C ASP A 130 -12.94 4.90 10.69
N THR A 131 -14.08 5.46 10.29
CA THR A 131 -15.41 5.07 10.76
C THR A 131 -16.31 4.92 9.56
N PRO A 132 -17.12 3.85 9.45
CA PRO A 132 -18.04 3.67 8.33
C PRO A 132 -18.92 4.91 8.14
N ALA A 133 -18.78 5.57 6.99
CA ALA A 133 -19.59 6.73 6.68
C ALA A 133 -20.97 6.29 6.18
N THR A 134 -22.02 6.91 6.72
CA THR A 134 -23.38 6.75 6.17
C THR A 134 -23.52 7.63 4.94
N GLY A 135 -23.74 7.03 3.77
CA GLY A 135 -23.93 7.78 2.53
C GLY A 135 -23.90 6.90 1.28
N THR A 136 -24.22 7.50 0.14
CA THR A 136 -24.13 6.85 -1.17
C THR A 136 -22.67 6.81 -1.61
N PRO A 137 -22.22 5.70 -2.24
CA PRO A 137 -20.88 5.65 -2.81
C PRO A 137 -20.62 6.77 -3.82
N GLU A 138 -19.48 7.43 -3.70
CA GLU A 138 -19.10 8.57 -4.53
C GLU A 138 -18.38 8.13 -5.81
N ALA A 139 -18.59 8.85 -6.90
CA ALA A 139 -17.80 8.67 -8.11
C ALA A 139 -16.40 9.27 -7.90
N PHE A 140 -15.37 8.61 -8.43
CA PHE A 140 -13.99 9.08 -8.35
C PHE A 140 -13.36 9.24 -9.72
N THR A 141 -12.34 10.09 -9.76
CA THR A 141 -11.40 10.22 -10.88
C THR A 141 -10.03 10.49 -10.32
N VAL A 142 -9.14 9.50 -10.40
CA VAL A 142 -7.76 9.61 -9.92
C VAL A 142 -6.81 9.53 -11.11
N LYS A 143 -5.72 10.29 -11.05
CA LYS A 143 -4.82 10.47 -12.20
C LYS A 143 -3.37 10.45 -11.76
N GLU A 144 -2.55 9.77 -12.54
CA GLU A 144 -1.10 9.83 -12.46
C GLU A 144 -0.53 10.45 -13.73
N ARG A 145 0.49 11.29 -13.57
CA ARG A 145 1.10 12.06 -14.67
C ARG A 145 2.60 11.90 -14.64
N TYR A 146 3.18 11.59 -15.80
CA TYR A 146 4.63 11.50 -15.96
C TYR A 146 5.08 12.02 -17.32
N ARG A 147 6.40 12.01 -17.53
CA ARG A 147 7.06 12.70 -18.64
C ARG A 147 6.57 12.17 -19.99
N PRO A 148 6.31 13.03 -20.99
CA PRO A 148 5.88 12.61 -22.32
C PRO A 148 6.90 11.73 -23.04
N ALA A 149 8.19 11.90 -22.72
CA ALA A 149 9.29 11.11 -23.27
C ALA A 149 9.37 9.67 -22.71
N ASP A 150 8.59 9.36 -21.68
CA ASP A 150 8.55 8.01 -21.11
C ASP A 150 7.71 7.09 -22.01
N THR A 151 8.40 6.13 -22.64
CA THR A 151 7.84 5.19 -23.62
C THR A 151 7.68 3.78 -23.07
N ARG A 152 7.91 3.59 -21.78
CA ARG A 152 7.81 2.29 -21.12
C ARG A 152 6.38 1.75 -21.14
N SER A 153 6.28 0.42 -21.07
CA SER A 153 4.99 -0.27 -20.91
C SER A 153 4.37 0.12 -19.58
N VAL A 154 3.04 0.20 -19.55
CA VAL A 154 2.31 0.63 -18.35
C VAL A 154 1.35 -0.45 -17.95
N PHE A 155 1.49 -0.90 -16.72
CA PHE A 155 0.61 -1.87 -16.10
C PHE A 155 -0.15 -1.21 -14.95
N VAL A 156 -1.38 -1.67 -14.74
CA VAL A 156 -2.15 -1.37 -13.53
C VAL A 156 -2.58 -2.68 -12.88
N ARG A 157 -2.37 -2.77 -11.57
CA ARG A 157 -2.91 -3.81 -10.71
C ARG A 157 -4.10 -3.26 -9.95
N ASP A 158 -5.20 -4.00 -9.96
CA ASP A 158 -6.40 -3.72 -9.18
C ASP A 158 -6.98 -5.04 -8.65
N VAL A 159 -8.18 -5.02 -8.09
CA VAL A 159 -8.83 -6.22 -7.52
C VAL A 159 -9.04 -7.34 -8.54
N THR A 160 -9.11 -7.02 -9.84
CA THR A 160 -9.31 -7.98 -10.93
C THR A 160 -8.01 -8.59 -11.46
N GLY A 161 -6.86 -8.09 -11.00
CA GLY A 161 -5.53 -8.53 -11.40
C GLY A 161 -4.70 -7.44 -12.07
N VAL A 162 -3.67 -7.85 -12.80
CA VAL A 162 -2.77 -6.96 -13.53
C VAL A 162 -3.19 -6.86 -14.98
N ARG A 163 -3.28 -5.64 -15.52
CA ARG A 163 -3.58 -5.36 -16.93
C ARG A 163 -2.56 -4.40 -17.52
N GLN A 164 -2.21 -4.59 -18.79
CA GLN A 164 -1.41 -3.63 -19.55
C GLN A 164 -2.31 -2.55 -20.16
N LEU A 165 -1.91 -1.29 -20.06
CA LEU A 165 -2.58 -0.12 -20.65
C LEU A 165 -1.83 0.46 -21.85
N HIS A 166 -0.51 0.32 -21.87
CA HIS A 166 0.38 0.79 -22.93
C HIS A 166 1.56 -0.15 -23.09
#